data_AF-F8DEM2-F1
#
_entry.id   AF-F8DEM2-F1
#
_cell.length_a   1.000
_cell.length_b   1.000
_cell.length_c   1.000
_cell.angle_alpha   90.00
_cell.angle_beta   90.00
_cell.angle_gamma   90.00
#
_symmetry.space_group_name_H-M   'P 1'
#
loop_
_entity.id
_entity.type
_entity.pdbx_description
1 polymer ?
#
loop_
_entity_poly.entity_id
_entity_poly.type
_entity_poly.pdbx_seq_one_letter_code
_entity_poly.pdbx_strand_id
1 'polypeptide(L)'
;MSDENEIDELTELRRRVNSIDDYAKNYLVNQIEARDDRIDDLENRVDRLENLVLEVQENIDGIAGLAKDENATPEKRASDIRTALIRRAQARDMQGAKMWWRDAWNTLLDLGHEDLSDKNRAKPLIYNAMEKAAEGEGFAMTTTKTECADGVKREVKAIRVDLEELPASAAGNGFTTAEGPATSRETIDSEGNTTNLSD
;
A
#
# COMPACT_ATOMS: atom_id res chain seq x y z
N MET A 1 -75.11 24.46 -22.48
CA MET A 1 -73.96 24.24 -23.37
C MET A 1 -72.67 24.89 -22.85
N SER A 2 -72.70 26.00 -22.10
CA SER A 2 -71.49 26.58 -21.48
C SER A 2 -70.97 25.72 -20.30
N ASP A 3 -71.88 25.32 -19.40
CA ASP A 3 -71.52 24.65 -18.15
C ASP A 3 -70.95 23.23 -18.33
N GLU A 4 -71.38 22.53 -19.39
CA GLU A 4 -70.91 21.17 -19.70
C GLU A 4 -69.44 21.18 -20.20
N ASN A 5 -69.09 22.19 -20.99
CA ASN A 5 -67.73 22.41 -21.47
C ASN A 5 -66.78 22.83 -20.33
N GLU A 6 -67.28 23.62 -19.36
CA GLU A 6 -66.52 23.98 -18.15
C GLU A 6 -66.29 22.77 -17.23
N ILE A 7 -67.26 21.86 -17.11
CA ILE A 7 -67.12 20.61 -16.33
C ILE A 7 -66.08 19.68 -16.97
N ASP A 8 -66.07 19.56 -18.29
CA ASP A 8 -65.09 18.75 -19.02
C ASP A 8 -63.67 19.32 -18.87
N GLU A 9 -63.51 20.65 -18.97
CA GLU A 9 -62.24 21.33 -18.74
C GLU A 9 -61.72 21.14 -17.30
N LEU A 10 -62.60 21.26 -16.30
CA LEU A 10 -62.25 21.01 -14.89
C LEU A 10 -61.84 19.56 -14.64
N THR A 11 -62.48 18.61 -15.33
CA THR A 11 -62.16 17.19 -15.22
C THR A 11 -60.79 16.88 -15.82
N GLU A 12 -60.47 17.45 -16.98
CA GLU A 12 -59.15 17.30 -17.60
C GLU A 12 -58.05 18.00 -16.79
N LEU A 13 -58.34 19.18 -16.22
CA LEU A 13 -57.39 19.85 -15.30
C LEU A 13 -57.08 18.99 -14.09
N ARG A 14 -58.10 18.38 -13.47
CA ARG A 14 -57.92 17.46 -12.33
C ARG A 14 -57.07 16.25 -12.73
N ARG A 15 -57.29 15.69 -13.91
CA ARG A 15 -56.49 14.56 -14.42
C ARG A 15 -55.02 14.93 -14.58
N ARG A 16 -54.75 16.11 -15.14
CA ARG A 16 -53.38 16.63 -15.32
C ARG A 16 -52.71 16.95 -13.99
N VAL A 17 -53.43 17.57 -13.06
CA VAL A 17 -52.91 17.85 -11.71
C VAL A 17 -52.56 16.56 -10.98
N ASN A 18 -53.44 15.56 -11.00
CA ASN A 18 -53.15 14.26 -10.39
C ASN A 18 -51.94 13.57 -11.04
N SER A 19 -51.83 13.61 -12.37
CA SER A 19 -50.68 13.03 -13.07
C SER A 19 -49.35 13.73 -12.72
N ILE A 20 -49.38 15.05 -12.51
CA ILE A 20 -48.19 15.82 -12.10
C ILE A 20 -47.86 15.51 -10.64
N ASP A 21 -48.85 15.42 -9.77
CA ASP A 21 -48.67 15.10 -8.34
C ASP A 21 -48.11 13.67 -8.18
N ASP A 22 -48.60 12.71 -8.95
CA ASP A 22 -48.10 11.34 -8.97
C ASP A 22 -46.65 11.26 -9.50
N TYR A 23 -46.31 12.02 -10.54
CA TYR A 23 -44.93 12.08 -11.04
C TYR A 23 -44.00 12.75 -10.01
N ALA A 24 -44.42 13.85 -9.41
CA ALA A 24 -43.62 14.55 -8.41
C ALA A 24 -43.39 13.67 -7.17
N LYS A 25 -44.45 13.05 -6.64
CA LYS A 25 -44.36 12.22 -5.43
C LYS A 25 -43.64 10.91 -5.66
N ASN A 26 -43.89 10.21 -6.76
CA ASN A 26 -43.33 8.87 -6.93
C ASN A 26 -41.97 8.87 -7.63
N TYR A 27 -41.70 9.83 -8.52
CA TYR A 27 -40.45 9.83 -9.27
C TYR A 27 -39.42 10.78 -8.66
N LEU A 28 -39.81 12.03 -8.39
CA LEU A 28 -38.84 13.02 -7.90
C LEU A 28 -38.47 12.78 -6.43
N VAL A 29 -39.42 12.43 -5.56
CA VAL A 29 -39.11 12.13 -4.14
C VAL A 29 -38.19 10.91 -4.05
N ASN A 30 -38.52 9.81 -4.73
CA ASN A 30 -37.67 8.62 -4.73
C ASN A 30 -36.25 8.90 -5.28
N GLN A 31 -36.12 9.80 -6.26
CA GLN A 31 -34.79 10.22 -6.74
C GLN A 31 -34.03 11.10 -5.76
N ILE A 32 -34.73 11.94 -5.00
CA ILE A 32 -34.13 12.76 -3.95
C ILE A 32 -33.65 11.85 -2.83
N GLU A 33 -34.50 10.95 -2.33
CA GLU A 33 -34.15 9.98 -1.29
C GLU A 33 -32.95 9.12 -1.70
N ALA A 34 -32.94 8.58 -2.93
CA ALA A 34 -31.81 7.79 -3.42
C ALA A 34 -30.51 8.60 -3.56
N ARG A 35 -30.61 9.92 -3.80
CA ARG A 35 -29.44 10.82 -3.85
C ARG A 35 -28.97 11.18 -2.45
N ASP A 36 -29.88 11.40 -1.50
CA ASP A 36 -29.55 11.67 -0.10
C ASP A 36 -28.83 10.46 0.51
N ASP A 37 -29.36 9.24 0.32
CA ASP A 37 -28.69 8.00 0.71
C ASP A 37 -27.27 7.88 0.11
N ARG A 38 -27.10 8.36 -1.14
CA ARG A 38 -25.82 8.33 -1.82
C ARG A 38 -24.84 9.36 -1.26
N ILE A 39 -25.32 10.53 -0.86
CA ILE A 39 -24.53 11.56 -0.20
C ILE A 39 -24.05 11.03 1.14
N ASP A 40 -24.94 10.44 1.94
CA ASP A 40 -24.59 9.85 3.24
C ASP A 40 -23.52 8.75 3.12
N ASP A 41 -23.61 7.86 2.12
CA ASP A 41 -22.57 6.85 1.86
C ASP A 41 -21.21 7.48 1.51
N LEU A 42 -21.23 8.55 0.70
CA LEU A 42 -20.02 9.25 0.28
C LEU A 42 -19.38 10.01 1.45
N GLU A 43 -20.16 10.69 2.29
CA GLU A 43 -19.69 11.38 3.49
C GLU A 43 -19.03 10.38 4.46
N ASN A 44 -19.70 9.26 4.75
CA ASN A 44 -19.13 8.19 5.58
C ASN A 44 -17.83 7.60 4.99
N ARG A 45 -17.67 7.63 3.67
CA ARG A 45 -16.45 7.14 3.01
C ARG A 45 -15.34 8.19 3.05
N VAL A 46 -15.68 9.48 2.95
CA VAL A 46 -14.73 10.59 3.14
C VAL A 46 -14.22 10.58 4.58
N ASP A 47 -15.08 10.49 5.58
CA ASP A 47 -14.68 10.44 6.99
C ASP A 47 -13.73 9.27 7.29
N ARG A 48 -14.01 8.10 6.72
CA ARG A 48 -13.12 6.93 6.84
C ARG A 48 -11.75 7.19 6.20
N LEU A 49 -11.72 7.83 5.03
CA LEU A 49 -10.46 8.16 4.35
C LEU A 49 -9.68 9.25 5.09
N GLU A 50 -10.34 10.26 5.64
CA GLU A 50 -9.71 11.30 6.45
C GLU A 50 -9.05 10.70 7.70
N ASN A 51 -9.75 9.81 8.40
CA ASN A 51 -9.18 9.10 9.54
C ASN A 51 -7.97 8.23 9.14
N LEU A 52 -8.04 7.53 8.01
CA LEU A 52 -6.92 6.73 7.51
C LEU A 52 -5.73 7.61 7.10
N VAL A 53 -5.98 8.78 6.50
CA VAL A 53 -4.94 9.76 6.17
C VAL A 53 -4.28 10.30 7.44
N LEU A 54 -5.06 10.61 8.48
CA LEU A 54 -4.52 11.04 9.77
C LEU A 54 -3.68 9.96 10.43
N GLU A 55 -4.13 8.71 10.42
CA GLU A 55 -3.37 7.57 10.95
C GLU A 55 -2.07 7.33 10.16
N VAL A 56 -2.12 7.40 8.84
CA VAL A 56 -0.92 7.29 7.98
C VAL A 56 0.02 8.47 8.23
N GLN A 57 -0.51 9.67 8.40
CA GLN A 57 0.29 10.86 8.70
C GLN A 57 0.95 10.75 10.07
N GLU A 58 0.23 10.28 11.09
CA GLU A 58 0.78 10.03 12.43
C GLU A 58 1.84 8.93 12.38
N ASN A 59 1.63 7.86 11.60
CA ASN A 59 2.63 6.82 11.39
C ASN A 59 3.87 7.36 10.65
N ILE A 60 3.69 8.20 9.64
CA ILE A 60 4.78 8.85 8.92
C ILE A 60 5.52 9.82 9.83
N ASP A 61 4.82 10.64 10.61
CA ASP A 61 5.42 11.58 11.56
C ASP A 61 6.08 10.85 12.72
N GLY A 62 5.57 9.68 13.10
CA GLY A 62 6.25 8.73 13.99
C GLY A 62 7.55 8.22 13.37
N ILE A 63 7.53 7.81 12.11
CA ILE A 63 8.72 7.33 11.37
C ILE A 63 9.73 8.47 11.11
N ALA A 64 9.26 9.67 10.79
CA ALA A 64 10.07 10.85 10.50
C ALA A 64 10.56 11.55 11.77
N GLY A 65 9.82 11.39 12.88
CA GLY A 65 10.15 11.83 14.23
C GLY A 65 11.10 10.89 14.97
N LEU A 66 11.32 9.67 14.48
CA LEU A 66 12.46 8.82 14.86
C LEU A 66 13.73 9.50 14.31
N ALA A 67 14.26 10.35 15.18
CA ALA A 67 15.26 11.37 14.95
C ALA A 67 16.50 10.88 14.17
N LYS A 68 17.18 11.84 13.53
CA LYS A 68 18.54 11.70 12.94
C LYS A 68 19.52 10.84 13.77
N ASP A 69 19.32 10.73 15.08
CA ASP A 69 20.15 9.93 15.99
C ASP A 69 19.85 8.41 15.96
N GLU A 70 18.62 7.98 15.65
CA GLU A 70 18.28 6.55 15.56
C GLU A 70 18.67 5.92 14.22
N ASN A 71 18.64 6.70 13.13
CA ASN A 71 19.22 6.27 11.85
C ASN A 71 20.73 5.98 12.00
N ALA A 72 21.41 6.62 12.94
CA ALA A 72 22.81 6.35 13.23
C ALA A 72 23.05 5.08 14.09
N THR A 73 22.02 4.33 14.49
CA THR A 73 22.20 3.10 15.28
C THR A 73 22.67 1.94 14.38
N PRO A 74 23.62 1.11 14.85
CA PRO A 74 24.04 -0.09 14.12
C PRO A 74 22.88 -1.05 13.80
N GLU A 75 21.88 -1.13 14.69
CA GLU A 75 20.70 -1.98 14.57
C GLU A 75 19.79 -1.54 13.41
N LYS A 76 19.52 -0.23 13.30
CA LYS A 76 18.73 0.33 12.22
C LYS A 76 19.41 0.12 10.86
N ARG A 77 20.71 0.43 10.78
CA ARG A 77 21.52 0.16 9.58
C ARG A 77 21.49 -1.31 9.17
N ALA A 78 21.59 -2.24 10.13
CA ALA A 78 21.51 -3.66 9.85
C ALA A 78 20.14 -4.08 9.33
N SER A 79 19.06 -3.56 9.92
CA SER A 79 17.69 -3.81 9.47
C SER A 79 17.42 -3.29 8.05
N ASP A 80 17.91 -2.09 7.76
CA ASP A 80 17.78 -1.46 6.45
C ASP A 80 18.56 -2.23 5.37
N ILE A 81 19.78 -2.71 5.68
CA ILE A 81 20.56 -3.61 4.80
C ILE A 81 19.79 -4.91 4.52
N ARG A 82 19.21 -5.56 5.54
CA ARG A 82 18.42 -6.79 5.38
C ARG A 82 17.21 -6.56 4.47
N THR A 83 16.46 -5.49 4.73
CA THR A 83 15.27 -5.13 3.94
C THR A 83 15.64 -4.88 2.48
N ALA A 84 16.74 -4.14 2.23
CA ALA A 84 17.21 -3.89 0.88
C ALA A 84 17.68 -5.16 0.16
N LEU A 85 18.33 -6.08 0.86
CA LEU A 85 18.72 -7.39 0.32
C LEU A 85 17.52 -8.26 -0.06
N ILE A 86 16.51 -8.33 0.80
CA ILE A 86 15.27 -9.09 0.54
C ILE A 86 14.60 -8.54 -0.73
N ARG A 87 14.40 -7.21 -0.81
CA ARG A 87 13.84 -6.56 -2.00
C ARG A 87 14.66 -6.86 -3.26
N ARG A 88 15.99 -6.84 -3.15
CA ARG A 88 16.89 -7.14 -4.28
C ARG A 88 16.82 -8.61 -4.71
N ALA A 89 16.62 -9.54 -3.79
CA ALA A 89 16.47 -10.96 -4.08
C ALA A 89 15.09 -11.26 -4.69
N GLN A 90 14.02 -10.64 -4.17
CA GLN A 90 12.68 -10.73 -4.74
C GLN A 90 12.63 -10.21 -6.18
N ALA A 91 13.31 -9.10 -6.48
CA ALA A 91 13.42 -8.55 -7.84
C ALA A 91 14.21 -9.45 -8.81
N ARG A 92 14.94 -10.45 -8.31
CA ARG A 92 15.75 -11.40 -9.10
C ARG A 92 15.12 -12.80 -9.15
N ASP A 93 13.79 -12.84 -9.19
CA ASP A 93 13.02 -14.09 -9.28
C ASP A 93 13.33 -15.07 -8.13
N MET A 94 13.40 -14.51 -6.91
CA MET A 94 13.71 -15.22 -5.68
C MET A 94 15.07 -15.92 -5.61
N GLN A 95 15.98 -15.64 -6.56
CA GLN A 95 17.36 -16.10 -6.45
C GLN A 95 18.11 -15.18 -5.47
N GLY A 96 18.60 -15.74 -4.37
CA GLY A 96 19.26 -15.02 -3.27
C GLY A 96 20.19 -13.88 -3.73
N ALA A 97 20.20 -12.78 -2.99
CA ALA A 97 20.97 -11.59 -3.34
C ALA A 97 22.27 -11.48 -2.55
N LYS A 98 23.26 -10.79 -3.14
CA LYS A 98 24.52 -10.41 -2.49
C LYS A 98 24.68 -8.91 -2.53
N MET A 99 25.25 -8.34 -1.48
CA MET A 99 25.54 -6.92 -1.37
C MET A 99 26.94 -6.71 -0.80
N TRP A 100 27.79 -6.02 -1.56
CA TRP A 100 29.15 -5.66 -1.15
C TRP A 100 29.14 -4.43 -0.26
N TRP A 101 30.23 -4.17 0.47
CA TRP A 101 30.31 -3.01 1.35
C TRP A 101 30.00 -1.67 0.65
N ARG A 102 30.41 -1.49 -0.61
CA ARG A 102 30.10 -0.27 -1.39
C ARG A 102 28.62 -0.17 -1.73
N ASP A 103 27.99 -1.30 -2.06
CA ASP A 103 26.57 -1.35 -2.37
C ASP A 103 25.75 -1.09 -1.10
N ALA A 104 26.14 -1.68 0.03
CA ALA A 104 25.53 -1.44 1.34
C ALA A 104 25.66 0.03 1.76
N TRP A 105 26.83 0.62 1.51
CA TRP A 105 27.06 2.04 1.77
C TRP A 105 26.17 2.95 0.94
N ASN A 106 26.10 2.75 -0.38
CA ASN A 106 25.22 3.53 -1.25
C ASN A 106 23.74 3.35 -0.86
N THR A 107 23.33 2.11 -0.56
CA THR A 107 21.96 1.80 -0.12
C THR A 107 21.60 2.57 1.15
N LEU A 108 22.49 2.61 2.15
CA LEU A 108 22.23 3.35 3.38
C LEU A 108 22.21 4.86 3.15
N LEU A 109 23.06 5.40 2.27
CA LEU A 109 22.97 6.81 1.88
C LEU A 109 21.62 7.14 1.22
N ASP A 110 21.16 6.30 0.30
CA ASP A 110 19.86 6.47 -0.37
C ASP A 110 18.68 6.40 0.63
N LEU A 111 18.85 5.67 1.74
CA LEU A 111 17.88 5.56 2.83
C LEU A 111 18.02 6.68 3.89
N GLY A 112 18.86 7.68 3.66
CA GLY A 112 18.97 8.86 4.53
C GLY A 112 20.01 8.77 5.65
N HIS A 113 20.94 7.79 5.61
CA HIS A 113 22.04 7.67 6.57
C HIS A 113 23.19 8.64 6.23
N GLU A 114 22.91 9.95 6.29
CA GLU A 114 23.83 11.03 5.91
C GLU A 114 25.14 11.07 6.72
N ASP A 115 25.13 10.49 7.92
CA ASP A 115 26.31 10.36 8.79
C ASP A 115 27.41 9.47 8.17
N LEU A 116 27.05 8.69 7.15
CA LEU A 116 27.95 7.83 6.38
C LEU A 116 28.52 8.53 5.14
N SER A 117 28.25 9.82 4.92
CA SER A 117 28.73 10.56 3.75
C SER A 117 30.27 10.55 3.60
N ASP A 118 31.01 10.57 4.71
CA ASP A 118 32.46 10.36 4.69
C ASP A 118 32.81 8.86 4.62
N LYS A 119 33.25 8.43 3.44
CA LYS A 119 33.67 7.06 3.14
C LYS A 119 34.68 6.46 4.13
N ASN A 120 35.63 7.24 4.62
CA ASN A 120 36.68 6.72 5.51
C ASN A 120 36.13 6.43 6.90
N ARG A 121 35.22 7.29 7.39
CA ARG A 121 34.52 7.14 8.66
C ARG A 121 33.39 6.11 8.59
N ALA A 122 32.73 6.00 7.43
CA ALA A 122 31.62 5.09 7.21
C ALA A 122 32.05 3.62 7.16
N LYS A 123 33.23 3.32 6.59
CA LYS A 123 33.64 1.93 6.32
C LYS A 123 33.57 1.00 7.55
N PRO A 124 34.07 1.35 8.75
CA PRO A 124 33.89 0.53 9.95
C PRO A 124 32.43 0.36 10.38
N LEU A 125 31.62 1.44 10.27
CA LEU A 125 30.20 1.44 10.64
C LEU A 125 29.38 0.53 9.71
N ILE A 126 29.66 0.58 8.42
CA ILE A 126 29.04 -0.30 7.40
C ILE A 126 29.40 -1.75 7.67
N TYR A 127 30.66 -2.07 7.99
CA TYR A 127 31.03 -3.45 8.30
C TYR A 127 30.34 -3.97 9.55
N ASN A 128 30.24 -3.14 10.60
CA ASN A 128 29.48 -3.50 11.80
C ASN A 128 28.00 -3.76 11.47
N ALA A 129 27.38 -2.89 10.68
CA ALA A 129 26.00 -3.07 10.24
C ALA A 129 25.81 -4.33 9.39
N MET A 130 26.75 -4.65 8.49
CA MET A 130 26.71 -5.89 7.71
C MET A 130 26.91 -7.13 8.58
N GLU A 131 27.79 -7.07 9.59
CA GLU A 131 28.01 -8.17 10.54
C GLU A 131 26.74 -8.41 11.37
N LYS A 132 26.13 -7.35 11.92
CA LYS A 132 24.83 -7.43 12.60
C LYS A 132 23.69 -7.88 11.69
N ALA A 133 23.71 -7.49 10.42
CA ALA A 133 22.71 -7.95 9.45
C ALA A 133 22.83 -9.45 9.20
N ALA A 134 24.06 -9.98 9.17
CA ALA A 134 24.36 -11.40 8.99
C ALA A 134 24.07 -12.27 10.23
N GLU A 135 23.83 -11.68 11.41
CA GLU A 135 23.32 -12.41 12.58
C GLU A 135 21.84 -12.77 12.44
N GLY A 136 21.13 -12.16 11.48
CA GLY A 136 19.74 -12.50 11.18
C GLY A 136 19.61 -13.85 10.46
N GLU A 137 18.52 -14.57 10.76
CA GLU A 137 18.16 -15.81 10.07
C GLU A 137 18.05 -15.61 8.56
N GLY A 138 18.59 -16.54 7.75
CA GLY A 138 18.65 -16.46 6.28
C GLY A 138 19.68 -15.46 5.72
N PHE A 139 20.49 -14.81 6.57
CA PHE A 139 21.59 -13.95 6.14
C PHE A 139 22.94 -14.56 6.51
N ALA A 140 23.95 -14.33 5.67
CA ALA A 140 25.30 -14.78 5.97
C ALA A 140 26.36 -13.80 5.44
N MET A 141 27.46 -13.69 6.18
CA MET A 141 28.66 -13.02 5.68
C MET A 141 29.40 -13.96 4.74
N THR A 142 29.75 -13.47 3.57
CA THR A 142 30.57 -14.18 2.60
C THR A 142 31.77 -13.33 2.23
N THR A 143 32.94 -13.94 2.10
CA THR A 143 34.11 -13.29 1.52
C THR A 143 34.33 -13.85 0.14
N THR A 144 34.51 -12.96 -0.84
CA THR A 144 34.98 -13.37 -2.16
C THR A 144 36.35 -12.75 -2.39
N LYS A 145 37.28 -13.57 -2.87
CA LYS A 145 38.56 -13.08 -3.38
C LYS A 145 38.29 -12.45 -4.73
N THR A 146 38.33 -11.13 -4.80
CA THR A 146 38.27 -10.43 -6.08
C THR A 146 39.70 -10.08 -6.48
N GLU A 147 40.16 -10.64 -7.60
CA GLU A 147 41.33 -10.12 -8.31
C GLU A 147 40.97 -8.77 -8.92
N CYS A 148 41.74 -7.72 -8.64
CA CYS A 148 41.62 -6.45 -9.35
C CYS A 148 42.99 -5.88 -9.73
N ALA A 149 43.08 -5.58 -11.03
CA ALA A 149 43.92 -4.66 -11.79
C ALA A 149 45.46 -4.66 -11.66
N ASP A 150 46.05 -4.94 -10.49
CA ASP A 150 47.51 -4.78 -10.26
C ASP A 150 48.16 -6.00 -9.59
N GLY A 151 47.55 -7.19 -9.69
CA GLY A 151 48.06 -8.42 -9.08
C GLY A 151 47.90 -8.52 -7.55
N VAL A 152 47.35 -7.49 -6.90
CA VAL A 152 47.05 -7.50 -5.47
C VAL A 152 45.65 -8.09 -5.25
N LYS A 153 45.59 -9.32 -4.76
CA LYS A 153 44.34 -9.95 -4.30
C LYS A 153 43.80 -9.18 -3.12
N ARG A 154 42.60 -8.60 -3.25
CA ARG A 154 41.90 -7.94 -2.15
C ARG A 154 40.70 -8.78 -1.77
N GLU A 155 40.62 -9.15 -0.50
CA GLU A 155 39.44 -9.81 0.06
C GLU A 155 38.37 -8.75 0.31
N VAL A 156 37.19 -8.94 -0.27
CA VAL A 156 36.06 -8.04 -0.07
C VAL A 156 34.95 -8.84 0.61
N LYS A 157 34.52 -8.36 1.78
CA LYS A 157 33.35 -8.91 2.49
C LYS A 157 32.06 -8.47 1.78
N ALA A 158 31.11 -9.39 1.68
CA ALA A 158 29.75 -9.16 1.24
C ALA A 158 28.78 -9.85 2.19
N ILE A 159 27.57 -9.32 2.28
CA ILE A 159 26.44 -10.00 2.91
C ILE A 159 25.62 -10.66 1.82
N ARG A 160 25.12 -11.87 2.08
CA ARG A 160 24.16 -12.56 1.22
C ARG A 160 22.88 -12.86 1.98
N VAL A 161 21.77 -12.94 1.26
CA VAL A 161 20.49 -13.46 1.74
C VAL A 161 20.14 -14.71 0.95
N ASP A 162 19.72 -15.75 1.65
CA ASP A 162 19.08 -16.92 1.07
C ASP A 162 17.58 -16.87 1.40
N LEU A 163 16.74 -16.75 0.37
CA LEU A 163 15.31 -16.54 0.58
C LEU A 163 14.60 -17.80 1.07
N GLU A 164 15.17 -18.99 0.84
CA GLU A 164 14.62 -20.26 1.30
C GLU A 164 14.84 -20.48 2.81
N GLU A 165 15.86 -19.84 3.38
CA GLU A 165 16.20 -19.90 4.81
C GLU A 165 15.60 -18.74 5.62
N LEU A 166 14.83 -17.83 4.98
CA LEU A 166 14.15 -16.76 5.70
C LEU A 166 12.90 -17.27 6.42
N PRO A 167 12.64 -16.81 7.66
CA PRO A 167 11.36 -17.08 8.29
C PRO A 167 10.23 -16.50 7.44
N ALA A 168 9.09 -17.20 7.36
CA ALA A 168 7.95 -16.81 6.52
C ALA A 168 7.47 -15.36 6.76
N SER A 169 7.70 -14.82 7.96
CA SER A 169 7.41 -13.42 8.33
C SER A 169 8.32 -12.38 7.66
N ALA A 170 9.52 -12.77 7.20
CA ALA A 170 10.48 -11.89 6.53
C ALA A 170 10.41 -11.96 5.00
N ALA A 171 9.99 -13.11 4.45
CA ALA A 171 9.82 -13.30 3.01
C ALA A 171 8.60 -12.55 2.45
N GLY A 172 7.64 -12.19 3.31
CA GLY A 172 6.46 -11.43 2.95
C GLY A 172 6.43 -10.07 3.64
N ASN A 173 6.76 -9.01 2.90
CA ASN A 173 5.87 -7.85 2.89
C ASN A 173 4.59 -8.26 2.17
N GLY A 174 3.89 -9.22 2.76
CA GLY A 174 2.53 -9.55 2.41
C GLY A 174 1.69 -8.39 2.88
N PHE A 175 1.53 -7.38 2.02
CA PHE A 175 0.15 -7.11 1.62
C PHE A 175 -0.36 -8.40 0.97
N THR A 176 -0.64 -9.42 1.78
CA THR A 176 -1.75 -10.29 1.51
C THR A 176 -2.91 -9.33 1.61
N THR A 177 -3.34 -8.80 0.45
CA THR A 177 -4.75 -8.67 0.20
C THR A 177 -5.31 -9.99 0.71
N ALA A 178 -5.83 -9.98 1.94
CA ALA A 178 -6.63 -11.06 2.40
C ALA A 178 -7.69 -11.14 1.31
N GLU A 179 -7.61 -12.18 0.48
CA GLU A 179 -8.79 -12.77 -0.12
C GLU A 179 -9.69 -13.09 1.07
N GLY A 180 -10.41 -12.06 1.53
CA GLY A 180 -11.62 -12.25 2.29
C GLY A 180 -12.46 -13.20 1.45
N PRO A 181 -13.17 -14.14 2.10
CA PRO A 181 -13.97 -15.13 1.39
C PRO A 181 -14.79 -14.39 0.36
N ALA A 182 -14.65 -14.77 -0.91
CA ALA A 182 -15.34 -14.16 -2.03
C ALA A 182 -16.81 -14.03 -1.69
N THR A 183 -17.22 -12.83 -1.27
CA THR A 183 -18.61 -12.52 -1.04
C THR A 183 -19.22 -12.45 -2.42
N SER A 184 -19.81 -13.57 -2.83
CA SER A 184 -20.64 -13.66 -4.01
C SER A 184 -21.66 -12.54 -3.92
N ARG A 185 -21.47 -11.51 -4.74
CA ARG A 185 -22.38 -10.37 -4.78
C ARG A 185 -23.52 -10.75 -5.72
N GLU A 186 -24.59 -11.29 -5.16
CA GLU A 186 -25.86 -11.38 -5.89
C GLU A 186 -26.31 -9.95 -6.21
N THR A 187 -26.20 -9.60 -7.49
CA THR A 187 -26.86 -8.42 -8.04
C THR A 187 -28.22 -8.90 -8.51
N ILE A 188 -29.25 -8.56 -7.75
CA ILE A 188 -30.64 -8.74 -8.15
C ILE A 188 -30.99 -7.50 -8.96
N ASP A 189 -31.28 -7.67 -10.24
CA ASP A 189 -31.83 -6.59 -11.05
C ASP A 189 -33.26 -6.27 -10.61
N SER A 190 -33.75 -5.10 -11.00
CA SER A 190 -35.10 -4.60 -10.69
C SER A 190 -36.26 -5.47 -11.25
N GLU A 191 -35.94 -6.61 -11.88
CA GLU A 191 -36.91 -7.59 -12.40
C GLU A 191 -36.80 -8.97 -11.71
N GLY A 192 -35.91 -9.12 -10.73
CA GLY A 192 -35.83 -10.32 -9.88
C GLY A 192 -35.07 -11.50 -10.48
N ASN A 193 -34.18 -11.27 -11.47
CA ASN A 193 -33.45 -12.35 -12.13
C ASN A 193 -31.99 -12.40 -11.67
N THR A 194 -31.55 -13.55 -11.15
CA THR A 194 -30.18 -13.75 -10.67
C THR A 194 -29.31 -14.33 -11.78
N THR A 195 -28.28 -13.59 -12.19
CA THR A 195 -27.27 -14.10 -13.14
C THR A 195 -25.92 -14.14 -12.47
N ASN A 196 -25.34 -15.34 -12.34
CA ASN A 196 -23.98 -15.50 -11.83
C ASN A 196 -22.99 -15.19 -12.96
N LEU A 197 -22.26 -14.07 -12.87
CA LEU A 197 -21.04 -13.88 -13.64
C LEU A 197 -19.88 -14.49 -12.87
N SER A 198 -19.21 -15.45 -13.50
CA SER A 198 -17.91 -15.97 -13.10
C SER A 198 -16.86 -15.29 -13.98
N ASP A 199 -15.88 -14.62 -13.36
CA ASP A 199 -14.60 -14.31 -14.01
C ASP A 199 -13.76 -15.60 -14.14
#